data_AF-A0A1R1E522-F1
#
_entry.id   AF-A0A1R1E522-F1
#
_cell.length_a   1.000
_cell.length_b   1.000
_cell.length_c   1.000
_cell.angle_alpha   90.00
_cell.angle_beta   90.00
_cell.angle_gamma   90.00
#
_symmetry.space_group_name_H-M   'P 1'
#
loop_
_entity.id
_entity.type
_entity.pdbx_description
1 polymer ?
#
loop_
_entity_poly.entity_id
_entity_poly.type
_entity_poly.pdbx_seq_one_letter_code
_entity_poly.pdbx_strand_id
1 'polypeptide(L)'
;MSEMRMDVAEATAVLGALDILVSSGAPANIAVLIPATENGPFENALLPGETIRYANGITVQVCNKAAEGRLILADALIHADAIGADESRLAETSESVITRNCW
;
A
#
# COMPACT_ATOMS: atom_id res chain seq x y z
N MET A 1 -6.63 -17.42 -8.38
CA MET A 1 -5.38 -17.61 -7.60
C MET A 1 -4.11 -17.62 -8.45
N SER A 2 -4.06 -18.20 -9.66
CA SER A 2 -2.85 -18.14 -10.52
C SER A 2 -2.40 -16.71 -10.87
N GLU A 3 -3.34 -15.78 -10.94
CA GLU A 3 -3.11 -14.39 -11.37
C GLU A 3 -2.71 -13.44 -10.24
N MET A 4 -2.80 -13.84 -8.96
CA MET A 4 -2.42 -13.00 -7.81
C MET A 4 -0.91 -12.73 -7.74
N ARG A 5 -0.10 -13.40 -8.57
CA ARG A 5 1.29 -13.00 -8.82
C ARG A 5 1.39 -11.60 -9.43
N MET A 6 0.30 -11.10 -10.02
CA MET A 6 0.22 -9.76 -10.59
C MET A 6 -0.09 -8.70 -9.53
N ASP A 7 -0.34 -9.05 -8.27
CA ASP A 7 -0.61 -8.09 -7.17
C ASP A 7 0.66 -7.29 -6.76
N VAL A 8 1.79 -7.55 -7.43
CA VAL A 8 3.04 -6.78 -7.34
C VAL A 8 3.30 -5.95 -8.60
N ALA A 9 2.38 -5.93 -9.57
CA ALA A 9 2.56 -5.26 -10.85
C ALA A 9 2.72 -3.74 -10.66
N GLU A 10 2.01 -3.14 -9.71
CA GLU A 10 2.12 -1.71 -9.39
C GLU A 10 3.49 -1.37 -8.82
N ALA A 11 3.99 -2.18 -7.88
CA ALA A 11 5.34 -2.03 -7.36
C ALA A 11 6.38 -2.10 -8.48
N THR A 12 6.19 -3.04 -9.40
CA THR A 12 7.07 -3.21 -10.57
C THR A 12 7.00 -2.00 -11.51
N ALA A 13 5.80 -1.44 -11.74
CA ALA A 13 5.60 -0.25 -12.56
C ALA A 13 6.27 1.00 -11.95
N VAL A 14 6.17 1.18 -10.63
CA VAL A 14 6.83 2.29 -9.91
C VAL A 14 8.36 2.16 -10.00
N LEU A 15 8.90 0.95 -9.85
CA LEU A 15 10.34 0.69 -10.03
C LEU A 15 10.81 0.99 -11.46
N GLY A 16 10.03 0.60 -12.47
CA GLY A 16 10.34 0.94 -13.86
C GLY A 16 10.32 2.45 -14.12
N ALA A 17 9.38 3.17 -13.53
CA ALA A 17 9.34 4.63 -13.61
C ALA A 17 10.57 5.27 -12.92
N LEU A 18 10.98 4.74 -11.76
CA LEU A 18 12.19 5.19 -11.07
C LEU A 18 13.45 4.95 -11.91
N ASP A 19 13.58 3.78 -12.55
CA ASP A 19 14.71 3.45 -13.43
C ASP A 19 14.84 4.43 -14.60
N ILE A 20 13.70 4.78 -15.24
CA ILE A 20 13.65 5.78 -16.30
C ILE A 20 14.08 7.16 -15.77
N LEU A 21 13.59 7.56 -14.58
CA LEU A 21 13.90 8.86 -13.98
C LEU A 21 15.40 8.98 -13.65
N VAL A 22 15.97 7.95 -13.03
CA VAL A 22 17.40 7.88 -12.72
C VAL A 22 18.23 7.90 -14.00
N SER A 23 17.86 7.09 -15.00
CA SER A 23 18.55 7.03 -16.29
C SER A 23 18.48 8.34 -17.08
N SER A 24 17.40 9.12 -16.91
CA SER A 24 17.24 10.43 -17.54
C SER A 24 18.08 11.54 -16.90
N GLY A 25 18.65 11.30 -15.71
CA GLY A 25 19.38 12.31 -14.95
C GLY A 25 18.47 13.43 -14.40
N ALA A 26 17.19 13.13 -14.15
CA ALA A 26 16.24 14.10 -13.65
C ALA A 26 16.70 14.72 -12.31
N PRO A 27 16.76 16.05 -12.18
CA PRO A 27 17.13 16.71 -10.93
C PRO A 27 15.93 16.72 -9.97
N ALA A 28 15.55 15.55 -9.46
CA ALA A 28 14.47 15.37 -8.50
C ALA A 28 14.95 14.53 -7.32
N ASN A 29 14.51 14.89 -6.11
CA ASN A 29 14.72 14.09 -4.91
C ASN A 29 13.49 13.20 -4.71
N ILE A 30 13.61 11.91 -5.05
CA ILE A 30 12.49 10.98 -5.06
C ILE A 30 12.78 9.85 -4.09
N ALA A 31 11.87 9.65 -3.14
CA ALA A 31 11.82 8.47 -2.29
C ALA A 31 10.69 7.55 -2.77
N VAL A 32 10.96 6.27 -2.92
CA VAL A 32 9.97 5.26 -3.31
C VAL A 32 9.76 4.31 -2.15
N LEU A 33 8.51 4.20 -1.68
CA LEU A 33 8.10 3.25 -0.65
C LEU A 33 7.28 2.14 -1.30
N ILE A 34 7.71 0.90 -1.12
CA ILE A 34 7.02 -0.29 -1.62
C ILE A 34 6.64 -1.15 -0.41
N PRO A 35 5.44 -0.94 0.17
CA PRO A 35 4.95 -1.87 1.18
C PRO A 35 4.66 -3.21 0.51
N ALA A 36 5.31 -4.28 0.98
CA ALA A 36 5.15 -5.63 0.45
C ALA A 36 4.73 -6.57 1.58
N THR A 37 3.68 -7.33 1.33
CA THR A 37 3.16 -8.36 2.24
C THR A 37 2.61 -9.52 1.43
N GLU A 38 2.42 -10.66 2.07
CA GLU A 38 1.70 -11.80 1.49
C GLU A 38 0.38 -11.98 2.22
N ASN A 39 -0.73 -12.01 1.48
CA ASN A 39 -2.05 -12.31 2.01
C ASN A 39 -2.32 -13.81 1.90
N GLY A 40 -2.20 -14.53 3.02
CA GLY A 40 -2.33 -15.98 3.08
C GLY A 40 -3.10 -16.46 4.32
N PRO A 41 -3.60 -17.71 4.28
CA PRO A 41 -4.22 -18.34 5.45
C PRO A 41 -3.13 -18.74 6.45
N PHE A 42 -2.81 -17.83 7.36
CA PHE A 42 -1.90 -18.06 8.49
C PHE A 42 -2.69 -18.23 9.79
N GLU A 43 -2.09 -18.89 10.79
CA GLU A 43 -2.70 -19.06 12.12
C GLU A 43 -3.06 -17.73 12.79
N ASN A 44 -2.28 -16.68 12.50
CA ASN A 44 -2.47 -15.33 13.02
C ASN A 44 -2.97 -14.35 11.93
N ALA A 45 -3.70 -14.83 10.92
CA ALA A 45 -4.19 -13.97 9.85
C ALA A 45 -5.32 -13.05 10.34
N LEU A 46 -5.18 -11.74 10.09
CA LEU A 46 -6.14 -10.68 10.44
C LEU A 46 -7.58 -11.04 10.08
N LEU A 47 -8.49 -11.20 11.04
CA LEU A 47 -9.88 -11.62 10.79
C LEU A 47 -10.80 -10.43 10.47
N PRO A 48 -11.85 -10.63 9.65
CA PRO A 48 -12.89 -9.62 9.50
C PRO A 48 -13.51 -9.28 10.87
N GLY A 49 -13.63 -7.99 11.15
CA GLY A 49 -14.11 -7.44 12.42
C GLY A 49 -12.98 -6.99 13.36
N GLU A 50 -11.73 -7.40 13.12
CA GLU A 50 -10.60 -6.93 13.91
C GLU A 50 -10.30 -5.45 13.66
N THR A 51 -9.77 -4.77 14.69
CA THR A 51 -9.40 -3.35 14.60
C THR A 51 -7.89 -3.22 14.60
N ILE A 52 -7.36 -2.56 13.58
CA ILE A 52 -5.96 -2.19 13.47
C ILE A 52 -5.80 -0.75 13.96
N ARG A 53 -4.71 -0.48 14.68
CA ARG A 53 -4.31 0.86 15.08
C ARG A 53 -3.01 1.25 14.38
N TYR A 54 -3.05 2.32 13.60
CA TYR A 54 -1.89 2.85 12.91
C TYR A 54 -1.01 3.73 13.82
N ALA A 55 0.22 4.00 13.38
CA ALA A 55 1.19 4.80 14.12
C ALA A 55 0.75 6.26 14.35
N ASN A 56 -0.06 6.82 13.45
CA ASN A 56 -0.68 8.14 13.61
C ASN A 56 -1.87 8.16 14.60
N GLY A 57 -2.16 7.02 15.25
CA GLY A 57 -3.22 6.88 16.24
C GLY A 57 -4.61 6.62 15.67
N ILE A 58 -4.79 6.66 14.35
CA ILE A 58 -6.05 6.31 13.68
C ILE A 58 -6.28 4.80 13.77
N THR A 59 -7.52 4.41 14.03
CA THR A 59 -7.94 3.00 14.07
C THR A 59 -8.88 2.69 12.92
N VAL A 60 -8.71 1.54 12.30
CA VAL A 60 -9.58 1.03 11.22
C VAL A 60 -10.08 -0.36 11.56
N GLN A 61 -11.33 -0.65 11.24
CA GLN A 61 -11.88 -2.00 11.36
C GLN A 61 -11.74 -2.72 10.03
N VAL A 62 -11.10 -3.88 10.03
CA VAL A 62 -10.94 -4.72 8.85
C VAL A 62 -12.26 -5.38 8.52
N CYS A 63 -12.96 -4.93 7.48
CA CYS A 63 -14.22 -5.56 7.07
C CYS A 63 -14.04 -6.66 6.02
N ASN A 64 -12.95 -6.62 5.24
CA ASN A 64 -12.62 -7.61 4.21
C ASN A 64 -11.10 -7.79 4.12
N LYS A 65 -10.61 -9.04 4.21
CA LYS A 65 -9.19 -9.36 4.06
C LYS A 65 -8.67 -9.24 2.63
N ALA A 66 -9.55 -9.30 1.63
CA ALA A 66 -9.19 -9.12 0.22
C ALA A 66 -9.03 -7.63 -0.18
N ALA A 67 -9.03 -6.73 0.81
CA ALA A 67 -8.72 -5.32 0.63
C ALA A 67 -7.48 -4.96 1.47
N GLU A 68 -6.50 -5.86 1.55
CA GLU A 68 -5.26 -5.67 2.30
C GLU A 68 -4.35 -4.60 1.71
N GLY A 69 -4.42 -4.38 0.38
CA GLY A 69 -3.54 -3.45 -0.33
C GLY A 69 -3.62 -2.03 0.27
N ARG A 70 -4.83 -1.53 0.50
CA ARG A 70 -5.04 -0.23 1.17
C ARG A 70 -4.53 -0.20 2.62
N LEU A 71 -4.54 -1.33 3.33
CA LEU A 71 -4.12 -1.37 4.74
C LEU A 71 -2.62 -1.13 4.85
N ILE A 72 -1.84 -1.78 3.98
CA ILE A 72 -0.39 -1.59 3.91
C ILE A 72 0.01 -0.25 3.27
N LEU A 73 -0.79 0.26 2.31
CA LEU A 73 -0.57 1.58 1.71
C LEU A 73 -0.81 2.71 2.72
N ALA A 74 -1.80 2.57 3.60
CA ALA A 74 -2.03 3.54 4.67
C ALA A 74 -0.82 3.64 5.61
N ASP A 75 -0.20 2.51 5.97
CA ASP A 75 1.01 2.50 6.80
C ASP A 75 2.20 3.14 6.07
N ALA A 76 2.36 2.85 4.78
CA ALA A 76 3.39 3.47 3.95
C ALA A 76 3.23 5.00 3.84
N LEU A 77 1.99 5.51 3.74
CA LEU A 77 1.73 6.96 3.74
C LEU A 77 2.07 7.60 5.08
N ILE A 78 1.73 6.95 6.19
CA ILE A 78 2.08 7.44 7.53
C ILE A 78 3.60 7.47 7.70
N HIS A 79 4.30 6.47 7.16
CA HIS A 79 5.75 6.47 7.14
C HIS A 79 6.31 7.59 6.26
N ALA A 80 5.72 7.85 5.08
CA ALA A 80 6.12 8.94 4.19
C ALA A 80 6.01 10.32 4.88
N ASP A 81 4.91 10.55 5.59
CA ASP A 81 4.71 11.76 6.39
C ASP A 81 5.76 11.87 7.51
N ALA A 82 6.05 10.76 8.20
CA ALA A 82 7.05 10.73 9.28
C ALA A 82 8.48 11.02 8.80
N ILE A 83 8.84 10.69 7.56
CA ILE A 83 10.15 11.02 6.97
C ILE A 83 10.19 12.41 6.31
N GLY A 84 9.10 13.17 6.36
CA GLY A 84 9.03 14.54 5.87
C GLY A 84 8.86 14.66 4.35
N ALA A 85 8.09 13.77 3.73
CA ALA A 85 7.78 13.89 2.30
C ALA A 85 6.88 15.11 2.02
N ASP A 86 7.32 16.02 1.12
CA ASP A 86 6.55 17.21 0.73
C ASP A 86 5.30 16.87 -0.12
N GLU A 87 5.40 15.84 -0.96
CA GLU A 87 4.29 15.33 -1.78
C GLU A 87 4.33 13.79 -1.79
N SER A 88 3.19 13.16 -1.52
CA SER A 88 3.01 11.70 -1.57
C SER A 88 1.93 11.34 -2.58
N ARG A 89 2.24 10.45 -3.54
CA ARG A 89 1.28 9.98 -4.55
C ARG A 89 1.14 8.46 -4.48
N LEU A 90 -0.10 7.99 -4.39
CA LEU A 90 -0.43 6.56 -4.36
C LEU A 90 -0.51 5.97 -5.78
N ALA A 91 -0.07 4.73 -5.91
CA ALA A 91 -0.33 3.88 -7.07
C ALA A 91 -1.01 2.58 -6.57
N GLU A 92 -2.30 2.43 -6.87
CA GLU A 92 -3.11 1.24 -6.56
C GLU A 92 -4.01 0.97 -7.77
N THR A 93 -4.10 -0.27 -8.26
CA THR A 93 -5.19 -0.67 -9.16
C THR A 93 -6.34 -1.23 -8.31
N SER A 94 -7.54 -0.76 -8.59
CA SER A 94 -8.69 -0.92 -7.69
C SER A 94 -9.23 -2.35 -7.64
N GLU A 95 -9.17 -3.00 -6.46
CA GLU A 95 -10.18 -4.01 -6.03
C GLU A 95 -11.24 -3.41 -5.08
N SER A 96 -11.39 -2.08 -5.11
CA SER A 96 -12.19 -1.32 -4.16
C SER A 96 -13.61 -1.04 -4.66
N VAL A 97 -14.52 -2.03 -4.59
CA VAL A 97 -15.96 -1.74 -4.60
C VAL A 97 -16.34 -1.09 -3.27
N ILE A 98 -16.98 0.07 -3.40
CA ILE A 98 -17.40 1.05 -2.39
C ILE A 98 -18.35 0.44 -1.34
N THR A 99 -18.01 0.56 -0.05
CA THR A 99 -19.02 0.78 1.01
C THR A 99 -18.51 1.88 1.96
N ARG A 100 -19.21 3.02 1.98
CA ARG A 100 -18.78 4.29 2.56
C ARG A 100 -18.57 4.32 4.09
N ASN A 101 -18.79 3.21 4.80
CA ASN A 101 -18.70 3.14 6.27
C ASN A 101 -17.78 2.03 6.78
N CYS A 102 -17.09 1.33 5.89
CA CYS A 102 -16.18 0.23 6.21
C CYS A 102 -14.89 0.48 5.43
N TRP A 103 -13.77 0.64 6.13
CA TRP A 103 -12.45 0.85 5.51
C TRP A 103 -11.78 -0.50 5.20
#